data_AF-X1GH96-F1
#
_entry.id   AF-X1GH96-F1
#
_cell.length_a   1.000
_cell.length_b   1.000
_cell.length_c   1.000
_cell.angle_alpha   90.00
_cell.angle_beta   90.00
_cell.angle_gamma   90.00
#
_symmetry.space_group_name_H-M   'P 1'
#
loop_
_entity.id
_entity.type
_entity.pdbx_description
1 polymer ?
#
loop_
_entity_poly.entity_id
_entity_poly.type
_entity_poly.pdbx_seq_one_letter_code
_entity_poly.pdbx_strand_id
1 'polypeptide(L)' 'MIAILETGGKQYEVSPGSLIRVEKLAAKKGEKVVLDKVLLIKKDGESFIGSPWLAGAKVVA' A
#
# COMPACT_ATOMS: atom_id res chain seq x y z
N MET A 1 -12.85 0.84 -1.34
CA MET A 1 -11.55 0.80 -2.04
C MET A 1 -10.58 0.02 -1.18
N ILE A 2 -9.89 -0.95 -1.77
CA ILE A 2 -8.88 -1.79 -1.11
C ILE A 2 -7.61 -1.71 -1.95
N ALA A 3 -6.44 -1.73 -1.32
CA ALA A 3 -5.16 -1.89 -1.99
C ALA A 3 -4.33 -3.00 -1.32
N ILE A 4 -3.57 -3.73 -2.12
CA ILE A 4 -2.53 -4.65 -1.61
C ILE A 4 -1.19 -3.99 -1.89
N LEU A 5 -0.41 -3.75 -0.84
CA LEU A 5 0.92 -3.15 -0.93
C LEU A 5 1.97 -4.10 -0.35
N GLU A 6 3.21 -3.98 -0.80
CA GLU A 6 4.35 -4.69 -0.25
C GLU A 6 5.28 -3.74 0.50
N THR A 7 5.62 -4.12 1.73
CA THR A 7 6.68 -3.45 2.51
C THR A 7 7.32 -4.44 3.46
N GLY A 8 8.62 -4.30 3.72
CA GLY A 8 9.37 -5.24 4.56
C GLY A 8 9.33 -6.71 4.05
N GLY A 9 9.16 -6.92 2.75
CA GLY A 9 9.04 -8.26 2.15
C GLY A 9 7.71 -8.98 2.40
N LYS A 10 6.71 -8.28 2.94
CA LYS A 10 5.37 -8.81 3.22
C LYS A 10 4.31 -8.01 2.48
N GLN A 11 3.21 -8.66 2.13
CA GLN A 11 2.06 -8.03 1.50
C GLN A 11 0.99 -7.70 2.55
N TYR A 12 0.37 -6.54 2.40
CA TYR A 12 -0.65 -6.02 3.31
C TYR A 12 -1.85 -5.55 2.51
N GLU A 13 -3.03 -6.02 2.89
CA GLU A 13 -4.30 -5.46 2.44
C GLU A 13 -4.63 -4.22 3.30
N VAL A 14 -4.92 -3.10 2.64
CA VAL A 14 -5.27 -1.84 3.31
C VAL A 14 -6.48 -1.18 2.66
N SER A 15 -7.17 -0.38 3.44
CA SER A 15 -8.20 0.56 2.99
C SER A 15 -8.00 1.92 3.67
N PRO A 16 -8.58 3.01 3.16
CA PRO A 16 -8.48 4.32 3.81
C PRO A 16 -8.90 4.25 5.29
N GLY A 17 -8.03 4.72 6.20
CA GLY A 17 -8.23 4.64 7.65
C GLY A 17 -7.76 3.36 8.32
N SER A 18 -7.21 2.39 7.58
CA SER A 18 -6.65 1.17 8.14
C SER A 18 -5.41 1.44 8.98
N LEU A 19 -5.30 0.73 10.11
CA LEU A 19 -4.12 0.71 10.97
C LEU A 19 -3.43 -0.65 10.82
N ILE A 20 -2.23 -0.65 10.25
CA ILE A 20 -1.44 -1.86 10.04
C ILE A 20 -0.11 -1.78 10.79
N ARG A 21 0.41 -2.93 11.21
CA ARG A 21 1.77 -3.06 11.74
C ARG A 21 2.67 -3.61 10.65
N VAL A 22 3.76 -2.89 10.40
CA VAL A 22 4.76 -3.21 9.38
C VAL A 22 6.13 -3.28 10.04
N GLU A 23 7.10 -3.77 9.28
CA GLU A 23 8.52 -3.72 9.67
C GLU A 23 9.00 -2.28 9.85
N LYS A 24 10.17 -2.11 10.47
CA LYS A 24 10.74 -0.79 10.76
C LYS A 24 10.91 0.03 9.48
N LEU A 25 10.29 1.21 9.46
CA LEU A 25 10.42 2.20 8.38
C LEU A 25 11.43 3.28 8.78
N ALA A 26 12.14 3.82 7.79
CA ALA A 26 13.02 4.97 7.96
C ALA A 26 12.22 6.28 7.97
N ALA A 27 11.28 6.42 8.91
CA ALA A 27 10.42 7.58 9.08
C ALA A 27 10.28 7.92 10.56
N LYS A 28 10.12 9.20 10.90
CA LYS A 28 9.84 9.64 12.27
C LYS A 28 8.36 9.46 12.60
N LYS A 29 8.04 9.42 13.91
CA LYS A 29 6.65 9.39 14.36
C LYS A 29 5.90 10.63 13.84
N GLY A 30 4.75 10.42 13.21
CA GLY A 30 3.93 11.49 12.63
C GLY A 30 4.42 12.00 11.27
N GLU A 31 5.53 11.45 10.76
CA GLU A 31 5.99 11.74 9.40
C GLU A 31 5.15 10.95 8.40
N LYS A 32 4.85 11.60 7.28
CA LYS A 32 4.11 11.01 6.17
C LYS A 32 4.97 9.97 5.46
N VAL A 33 4.42 8.79 5.23
CA VAL A 33 5.09 7.71 4.50
C VAL A 33 4.37 7.45 3.19
N VAL A 34 5.15 7.31 2.10
CA VAL A 34 4.64 6.92 0.79
C VAL A 34 5.11 5.50 0.48
N LEU A 35 4.15 4.60 0.27
CA LEU A 35 4.36 3.22 -0.13
C LEU A 35 3.94 3.08 -1.60
N ASP A 36 4.91 2.95 -2.48
CA ASP A 36 4.74 2.93 -3.95
C ASP A 36 4.72 1.52 -4.55
N LYS A 37 5.14 0.50 -3.79
CA LYS A 37 5.01 -0.91 -4.16
C LYS A 37 3.59 -1.41 -3.95
N VAL A 38 2.67 -0.99 -4.81
CA VAL A 38 1.28 -1.42 -4.80
C VAL A 38 1.08 -2.52 -5.84
N LEU A 39 0.56 -3.67 -5.42
CA LEU A 39 0.33 -4.84 -6.26
C LEU A 39 -1.08 -4.84 -6.85
N LEU A 40 -2.07 -4.41 -6.08
CA LEU A 40 -3.47 -4.46 -6.47
C LEU A 40 -4.22 -3.25 -5.92
N ILE A 41 -5.16 -2.72 -6.71
CA ILE A 41 -6.18 -1.79 -6.24
C ILE A 41 -7.54 -2.33 -6.67
N LYS A 42 -8.46 -2.47 -5.72
CA LYS A 42 -9.86 -2.78 -5.98
C LYS A 42 -10.73 -1.58 -5.66
N LYS A 43 -11.43 -1.06 -6.65
CA LYS A 43 -12.29 0.11 -6.53
C LYS A 43 -13.52 -0.07 -7.42
N ASP A 44 -14.70 0.19 -6.87
CA ASP A 44 -15.98 0.20 -7.61
C ASP A 44 -16.26 -1.07 -8.42
N GLY A 45 -15.87 -2.24 -7.90
CA GLY A 45 -16.02 -3.54 -8.56
C GLY A 45 -14.91 -3.89 -9.54
N GLU A 46 -14.09 -2.92 -9.94
CA GLU A 46 -12.92 -3.13 -10.79
C GLU A 46 -11.69 -3.50 -9.95
N SER A 47 -10.81 -4.31 -10.53
CA SER A 47 -9.54 -4.71 -9.93
C SER A 47 -8.40 -4.41 -10.90
N PHE A 48 -7.49 -3.54 -10.46
CA PHE A 48 -6.26 -3.22 -11.14
C PHE A 48 -5.16 -4.07 -10.53
N ILE A 49 -4.41 -4.81 -11.34
CA ILE A 49 -3.38 -5.74 -10.88
C ILE A 49 -2.08 -5.40 -11.61
N GLY A 50 -1.01 -5.22 -10.84
CA GLY A 50 0.33 -4.93 -11.34
C GLY A 50 1.15 -6.19 -11.58
N SER A 51 2.13 -6.10 -12.47
CA SER A 51 3.13 -7.15 -12.69
C SER A 51 4.49 -6.50 -13.00
N PRO A 52 5.40 -6.36 -12.00
CA PRO A 52 5.26 -6.78 -10.60
C PRO A 52 4.39 -5.84 -9.75
N TRP A 53 4.30 -4.54 -10.11
CA TRP A 53 3.57 -3.51 -9.36
C TRP A 53 2.70 -2.67 -10.31
N LEU A 54 1.71 -1.97 -9.76
CA LEU A 54 0.90 -1.00 -10.48
C LEU A 54 1.68 0.31 -10.65
N ALA A 55 2.03 0.64 -11.89
CA ALA A 55 2.72 1.88 -12.20
C ALA A 55 1.88 3.10 -11.77
N GLY A 56 2.49 4.02 -11.01
CA GLY A 56 1.85 5.25 -10.54
C GLY A 56 0.94 5.10 -9.32
N ALA A 57 0.67 3.88 -8.86
CA ALA A 57 -0.11 3.64 -7.65
C ALA A 57 0.72 3.94 -6.39
N LYS A 58 0.11 4.61 -5.42
CA LYS A 58 0.76 4.95 -4.14
C LYS A 58 -0.25 4.88 -2.99
N VAL A 59 0.18 4.35 -1.87
CA VAL A 59 -0.52 4.43 -0.59
C VAL A 59 0.22 5.43 0.29
N VAL A 60 -0.54 6.35 0.89
CA VAL A 60 -0.04 7.42 1.73
C VAL A 60 -0.54 7.18 3.14
N ALA A 61 0.37 7.12 4.10
CA ALA A 61 0.09 6.95 5.52
C ALA A 61 0.66 8.13 6.34
#